data_AF-A0A659RMH4-F1
#
_entry.id   AF-A0A659RMH4-F1
#
_cell.length_a   1.000
_cell.length_b   1.000
_cell.length_c   1.000
_cell.angle_alpha   90.00
_cell.angle_beta   90.00
_cell.angle_gamma   90.00
#
_symmetry.space_group_name_H-M   'P 1'
#
loop_
_entity.id
_entity.type
_entity.pdbx_description
1 polymer ?
#
loop_
_entity_poly.entity_id
_entity_poly.type
_entity_poly.pdbx_seq_one_letter_code
_entity_poly.pdbx_strand_id
1 'polypeptide(L)'
;EENPGPAHELQLSIDERLQTVTEDALDNAVIWNKAESGAAVLINIPTGEILSMASYPDFNPNNREGAQLDDFRNRAISDTFEPGST
;
A
#
# COMPACT_ATOMS: atom_id res chain seq x y z
N GLU A 1 27.98 -26.06 -15.12
CA GLU A 1 27.19 -25.13 -14.30
C GLU A 1 26.67 -24.05 -15.23
N GLU A 2 25.35 -23.81 -15.25
CA GLU A 2 24.76 -22.72 -16.00
C GLU A 2 24.91 -21.45 -15.15
N ASN A 3 25.55 -20.40 -15.69
CA ASN A 3 25.61 -19.11 -15.01
C ASN A 3 24.17 -18.56 -14.91
N PRO A 4 23.70 -18.16 -13.71
CA PRO A 4 22.39 -17.52 -13.62
C PRO A 4 22.39 -16.27 -14.48
N GLY A 5 21.41 -16.17 -15.39
CA GLY A 5 21.22 -15.00 -16.23
C GLY A 5 20.95 -13.74 -15.38
N PRO A 6 21.20 -12.54 -15.93
CA PRO A 6 20.99 -11.30 -15.20
C PRO A 6 19.51 -11.14 -14.78
N ALA A 7 19.30 -10.55 -13.60
CA ALA A 7 17.97 -10.20 -13.11
C ALA A 7 17.33 -9.12 -14.00
N HIS A 8 16.00 -9.12 -14.08
CA HIS A 8 15.25 -8.12 -14.81
C HIS A 8 14.92 -6.93 -13.91
N GLU A 9 14.96 -5.73 -14.47
CA GLU A 9 14.44 -4.53 -13.82
C GLU A 9 12.91 -4.49 -13.90
N LEU A 10 12.28 -3.93 -12.88
CA LEU A 10 10.84 -3.74 -12.80
C LEU A 10 10.53 -2.26 -12.58
N GLN A 11 9.77 -1.66 -13.49
CA GLN A 11 9.21 -0.34 -13.32
C GLN A 11 7.78 -0.46 -12.81
N LEU A 12 7.47 0.18 -11.68
CA LEU A 12 6.12 0.22 -11.13
C LEU A 12 5.31 1.35 -11.78
N SER A 13 3.98 1.21 -11.72
CA SER A 13 3.05 2.29 -12.05
C SER A 13 2.89 3.35 -10.96
N ILE A 14 3.40 3.06 -9.76
CA ILE A 14 3.30 3.91 -8.57
C ILE A 14 4.12 5.20 -8.78
N ASP A 15 3.51 6.36 -8.55
CA ASP A 15 4.21 7.64 -8.43
C ASP A 15 4.52 7.88 -6.96
N GLU A 16 5.81 7.93 -6.62
CA GLU A 16 6.29 8.12 -5.23
C GLU A 16 5.66 9.33 -4.54
N ARG A 17 5.42 10.44 -5.25
CA ARG A 17 4.86 11.65 -4.65
C ARG A 17 3.38 11.45 -4.28
N LEU A 18 2.64 10.75 -5.15
CA LEU A 18 1.24 10.40 -4.89
C LEU A 18 1.14 9.36 -3.78
N GLN A 19 2.08 8.42 -3.72
CA GLN A 19 2.20 7.46 -2.62
C GLN A 19 2.37 8.17 -1.29
N THR A 20 3.38 9.05 -1.14
CA THR A 20 3.62 9.80 0.09
C THR A 20 2.39 10.59 0.54
N VAL A 21 1.75 11.32 -0.37
CA VAL A 21 0.54 12.09 -0.03
C VAL A 21 -0.63 11.18 0.38
N THR A 22 -0.75 10.01 -0.23
CA THR A 22 -1.80 9.04 0.09
C THR A 22 -1.59 8.43 1.47
N GLU A 23 -0.35 8.04 1.80
CA GLU A 23 0.03 7.52 3.11
C GLU A 23 -0.20 8.57 4.19
N ASP A 24 0.34 9.79 4.03
CA ASP A 24 0.16 10.89 4.99
C ASP A 24 -1.33 11.19 5.24
N ALA A 25 -2.14 11.23 4.18
CA ALA A 25 -3.56 11.51 4.32
C ALA A 25 -4.32 10.37 5.02
N LEU A 26 -3.99 9.11 4.69
CA LEU A 26 -4.59 7.93 5.29
C LEU A 26 -4.26 7.85 6.78
N ASP A 27 -2.98 7.97 7.14
CA ASP A 27 -2.50 7.91 8.51
C ASP A 27 -3.16 8.97 9.37
N ASN A 28 -3.15 10.23 8.90
CA ASN A 28 -3.79 11.33 9.59
C ASN A 28 -5.29 11.07 9.79
N ALA A 29 -5.99 10.54 8.78
CA ALA A 29 -7.41 10.24 8.88
C ALA A 29 -7.70 9.10 9.87
N VAL A 30 -6.93 8.01 9.85
CA VAL A 30 -7.09 6.89 10.78
C VAL A 30 -6.82 7.32 12.21
N ILE A 31 -5.72 8.04 12.45
CA ILE A 31 -5.33 8.55 13.77
C ILE A 31 -6.39 9.53 14.30
N TRP A 32 -6.80 10.51 13.49
CA TRP A 32 -7.78 11.53 13.87
C TRP A 32 -9.11 10.90 14.31
N ASN A 33 -9.57 9.88 13.58
CA ASN A 33 -10.83 9.20 13.85
C ASN A 33 -10.70 8.06 14.87
N LYS A 34 -9.48 7.76 15.34
CA LYS A 34 -9.19 6.60 16.20
C LYS A 34 -9.71 5.30 15.59
N ALA A 35 -9.60 5.17 14.27
CA ALA A 35 -9.97 3.94 13.57
C ALA A 35 -8.92 2.85 13.82
N GLU A 36 -9.33 1.59 13.68
CA GLU A 36 -8.43 0.44 13.84
C GLU A 36 -7.44 0.33 12.67
N SER A 37 -7.91 0.58 11.45
CA SER A 37 -7.13 0.44 10.23
C SER A 37 -7.73 1.27 9.09
N GLY A 38 -7.02 1.34 7.98
CA GLY A 38 -7.51 1.95 6.75
C GLY A 38 -6.75 1.47 5.51
N ALA A 39 -7.32 1.71 4.33
CA ALA A 39 -6.69 1.46 3.05
C ALA A 39 -7.10 2.55 2.05
N ALA A 40 -6.19 2.89 1.13
CA ALA A 40 -6.45 3.85 0.07
C ALA A 40 -5.79 3.39 -1.24
N VAL A 41 -6.49 3.58 -2.36
CA VAL A 41 -5.98 3.26 -3.71
C VAL A 41 -6.29 4.41 -4.65
N LEU A 42 -5.28 4.88 -5.39
CA LEU A 42 -5.42 5.87 -6.46
C LEU A 42 -5.17 5.21 -7.81
N ILE A 43 -6.09 5.42 -8.75
CA ILE A 43 -6.07 4.79 -10.07
C ILE A 43 -6.11 5.85 -11.17
N ASN A 44 -5.26 5.69 -12.18
CA ASN A 44 -5.36 6.41 -13.44
C ASN A 44 -6.52 5.85 -14.27
N ILE A 45 -7.61 6.61 -14.42
CA ILE A 45 -8.86 6.12 -15.05
C ILE A 45 -8.65 5.60 -16.48
N PRO A 46 -8.00 6.34 -17.40
CA PRO A 46 -7.74 5.85 -18.75
C PRO A 46 -6.95 4.53 -18.85
N THR A 47 -5.94 4.33 -18.00
CA THR A 47 -4.98 3.21 -18.15
C THR A 47 -5.23 2.06 -17.17
N GLY A 48 -5.98 2.31 -16.09
CA GLY A 48 -6.14 1.38 -14.98
C GLY A 48 -4.89 1.24 -14.10
N GLU A 49 -3.86 2.05 -14.33
CA GLU A 49 -2.63 2.02 -13.54
C GLU A 49 -2.90 2.44 -12.10
N ILE A 50 -2.31 1.70 -11.16
CA ILE A 50 -2.31 2.05 -9.74
C ILE A 50 -1.20 3.06 -9.53
N LEU A 51 -1.59 4.30 -9.22
CA LEU A 51 -0.67 5.42 -8.98
C LEU A 51 -0.21 5.48 -7.53
N SER A 52 -1.05 5.03 -6.59
CA SER A 52 -0.69 4.80 -5.18
C SER A 52 -1.59 3.73 -4.55
N MET A 53 -1.05 3.04 -3.54
CA MET A 53 -1.76 2.05 -2.75
C MET A 53 -1.18 2.02 -1.34
N ALA A 54 -1.98 2.38 -0.34
CA ALA A 54 -1.57 2.47 1.05
C ALA A 54 -2.48 1.65 1.95
N SER A 55 -1.93 1.16 3.06
CA SER A 55 -2.64 0.47 4.14
C SER A 55 -2.07 0.95 5.47
N TYR A 56 -2.94 1.08 6.48
CA TYR A 56 -2.56 1.39 7.85
C TYR A 56 -3.16 0.34 8.80
N PRO A 57 -2.43 -0.13 9.83
CA PRO A 57 -1.03 0.18 10.15
C PRO A 57 -0.05 -0.37 9.09
N ASP A 58 1.12 0.25 8.99
CA ASP A 58 2.22 -0.15 8.11
C ASP A 58 3.48 -0.54 8.93
N PHE A 59 4.57 -0.84 8.22
CA PHE A 59 5.85 -1.18 8.86
C PHE A 59 7.03 -0.68 8.02
N ASN A 60 8.20 -0.53 8.65
CA ASN A 60 9.44 -0.25 7.94
C ASN A 60 9.99 -1.55 7.31
N PRO A 61 10.00 -1.71 5.98
CA PRO A 61 10.49 -2.93 5.35
C PRO A 61 11.99 -3.17 5.52
N ASN A 62 12.76 -2.12 5.80
CA ASN A 62 14.19 -2.17 6.07
C ASN A 62 14.51 -2.59 7.53
N ASN A 63 13.56 -2.41 8.45
CA ASN A 63 13.67 -2.88 9.83
C ASN A 63 12.34 -3.44 10.34
N ARG A 64 12.25 -4.76 10.42
CA ARG A 64 11.05 -5.48 10.83
C ARG A 64 10.99 -5.77 12.34
N GLU A 65 11.98 -5.33 13.11
CA GLU A 65 11.98 -5.52 14.55
C GLU A 65 10.79 -4.82 15.19
N GLY A 66 9.99 -5.56 15.95
CA GLY A 66 8.79 -5.04 16.62
C GLY A 66 7.51 -5.02 15.79
N ALA A 67 7.60 -5.21 14.46
CA ALA A 67 6.42 -5.31 13.59
C ALA A 67 5.59 -6.56 13.92
N GLN A 68 4.27 -6.39 14.03
CA GLN A 68 3.30 -7.46 14.24
C GLN A 68 2.80 -7.97 12.89
N LEU A 69 2.19 -9.15 12.89
CA LEU A 69 1.67 -9.77 11.66
C LEU A 69 0.66 -8.87 10.93
N ASP A 70 -0.10 -8.08 11.67
CA ASP A 70 -1.11 -7.16 11.13
C ASP A 70 -0.49 -6.00 10.33
N ASP A 71 0.70 -5.54 10.70
CA ASP A 71 1.41 -4.44 10.03
C ASP A 71 1.89 -4.83 8.61
N PHE A 72 2.06 -6.12 8.34
CA PHE A 72 2.46 -6.64 7.02
C PHE A 72 1.29 -6.73 6.03
N ARG A 73 0.07 -6.46 6.47
CA ARG A 73 -1.14 -6.72 5.69
C ARG A 73 -1.40 -5.57 4.71
N ASN A 74 -1.31 -5.86 3.41
CA ASN A 74 -1.84 -4.95 2.39
C ASN A 74 -3.36 -5.08 2.32
N ARG A 75 -4.05 -4.31 3.17
CA ARG A 75 -5.50 -4.32 3.34
C ARG A 75 -6.25 -3.96 2.07
N ALA A 76 -5.65 -3.15 1.19
CA ALA A 76 -6.25 -2.79 -0.09
C ALA A 76 -6.53 -4.00 -1.00
N ILE A 77 -5.80 -5.10 -0.82
CA ILE A 77 -5.95 -6.32 -1.63
C ILE A 77 -6.28 -7.57 -0.81
N SER A 78 -6.01 -7.59 0.49
CA SER A 78 -6.23 -8.76 1.35
C SER A 78 -7.59 -8.78 2.04
N ASP A 79 -8.14 -7.60 2.34
CA ASP A 79 -9.33 -7.47 3.16
C ASP A 79 -10.55 -7.28 2.27
N THR A 80 -11.55 -8.13 2.47
CA THR A 80 -12.85 -8.02 1.81
C THR A 80 -13.82 -7.32 2.75
N PHE A 81 -14.59 -6.38 2.22
CA PHE A 81 -15.68 -5.72 2.93
C PHE A 81 -16.93 -5.65 2.04
N GLU A 82 -18.09 -5.49 2.66
CA GLU A 82 -19.35 -5.29 1.92
C GLU A 82 -19.37 -3.86 1.34
N PRO A 83 -19.58 -3.67 0.03
CA PRO A 83 -19.45 -2.35 -0.61
C PRO A 83 -20.53 -1.34 -0.20
N GLY A 84 -21.63 -1.79 0.41
CA GLY A 84 -22.70 -0.88 0.82
C GLY A 84 -23.27 -0.09 -0.36
N SER A 85 -23.32 1.24 -0.25
CA SER A 85 -23.93 2.15 -1.23
C SER A 85 -22.93 2.88 -2.15
N THR A 86 -21.68 2.41 -2.25
CA THR A 86 -20.64 3.00 -3.12
C THR A 86 -20.98 2.90 -4.60
#